data_AF-A0A925JQX4-F1
#
_entry.id   AF-A0A925JQX4-F1
#
_cell.length_a   1.000
_cell.length_b   1.000
_cell.length_c   1.000
_cell.angle_alpha   90.00
_cell.angle_beta   90.00
_cell.angle_gamma   90.00
#
_symmetry.space_group_name_H-M   'P 1'
#
loop_
_entity.id
_entity.type
_entity.pdbx_description
1 polymer ?
#
loop_
_entity_poly.entity_id
_entity_poly.type
_entity_poly.pdbx_seq_one_letter_code
_entity_poly.pdbx_strand_id
1 'polypeptide(L)'
;MSAFKEARKVIAKDPTSKNAQVFSYLIVALEMGHEFLLSELYKMDYDEFKLALRVIDEWRNDRFYRSKVKLYDFAWQVREKVELGKR
;
A
#
# COMPACT_ATOMS: atom_id res chain seq x y z
N MET A 1 3.86 16.43 2.27
CA MET A 1 2.60 15.64 2.26
C MET A 1 2.98 14.25 2.78
N SER A 2 2.20 13.61 3.65
CA SER A 2 2.58 12.28 4.19
C SER A 2 2.55 11.23 3.07
N ALA A 3 3.51 10.31 3.10
CA ALA A 3 3.58 9.17 2.19
C ALA A 3 2.27 8.37 2.16
N PHE A 4 1.54 8.30 3.29
CA PHE A 4 0.23 7.64 3.33
C PHE A 4 -0.82 8.30 2.43
N LYS A 5 -0.82 9.64 2.39
CA LYS A 5 -1.74 10.40 1.54
C LYS A 5 -1.38 10.26 0.06
N GLU A 6 -0.10 10.17 -0.24
CA GLU A 6 0.40 9.94 -1.60
C GLU A 6 0.09 8.51 -2.06
N ALA A 7 0.38 7.49 -1.27
CA ALA A 7 0.05 6.10 -1.56
C ALA A 7 -1.46 5.91 -1.77
N ARG A 8 -2.30 6.53 -0.93
CA ARG A 8 -3.76 6.52 -1.14
C ARG A 8 -4.17 7.10 -2.49
N LYS A 9 -3.52 8.18 -2.95
CA LYS A 9 -3.82 8.77 -4.27
C LYS A 9 -3.46 7.81 -5.41
N VAL A 10 -2.32 7.11 -5.31
CA VAL A 10 -1.91 6.11 -6.31
C VAL A 10 -2.96 5.00 -6.38
N ILE A 11 -3.35 4.43 -5.24
CA ILE A 11 -4.33 3.34 -5.17
C ILE A 11 -5.70 3.82 -5.67
N ALA A 12 -6.14 5.03 -5.29
CA ALA A 12 -7.45 5.55 -5.68
C ALA A 12 -7.55 5.96 -7.15
N LYS A 13 -6.43 6.35 -7.78
CA LYS A 13 -6.39 6.76 -9.18
C LYS A 13 -6.71 5.58 -10.11
N ASP A 14 -6.06 4.45 -9.87
CA ASP A 14 -6.31 3.22 -10.61
C ASP A 14 -6.08 1.99 -9.71
N PRO A 15 -7.14 1.49 -9.05
CA PRO A 15 -7.04 0.37 -8.13
C PRO A 15 -6.56 -0.93 -8.78
N THR A 16 -6.73 -1.12 -10.09
CA THR A 16 -6.34 -2.36 -10.77
C THR A 16 -4.91 -2.31 -11.30
N SER A 17 -4.28 -1.13 -11.28
CA SER A 17 -2.88 -0.97 -11.66
C SER A 17 -1.94 -1.82 -10.79
N LYS A 18 -0.84 -2.27 -11.39
CA LYS A 18 0.19 -3.05 -10.69
C LYS A 18 0.72 -2.31 -9.46
N ASN A 19 0.98 -1.01 -9.57
CA ASN A 19 1.45 -0.19 -8.45
C ASN A 19 0.41 -0.13 -7.32
N ALA A 20 -0.87 0.07 -7.64
CA ALA A 20 -1.93 0.07 -6.63
C ALA A 20 -2.06 -1.28 -5.92
N GLN A 21 -1.89 -2.38 -6.64
CA GLN A 21 -1.90 -3.73 -6.06
C GLN A 21 -0.71 -3.95 -5.12
N VAL A 22 0.51 -3.57 -5.54
CA VAL A 22 1.71 -3.70 -4.70
C VAL A 22 1.62 -2.82 -3.46
N PHE A 23 1.16 -1.57 -3.57
CA PHE A 23 0.92 -0.71 -2.41
C PHE A 23 -0.11 -1.30 -1.46
N SER A 24 -1.23 -1.81 -1.98
CA SER A 24 -2.28 -2.42 -1.17
C SER A 24 -1.76 -3.65 -0.42
N TYR A 25 -0.96 -4.48 -1.07
CA TYR A 25 -0.32 -5.63 -0.42
C TYR A 25 0.66 -5.19 0.68
N LEU A 26 1.54 -4.23 0.38
CA LEU A 26 2.51 -3.70 1.35
C LEU A 26 1.82 -3.16 2.61
N ILE A 27 0.78 -2.34 2.44
CA ILE A 27 0.05 -1.73 3.55
C ILE A 27 -0.63 -2.79 4.43
N VAL A 28 -1.30 -3.77 3.81
CA VAL A 28 -1.94 -4.86 4.55
C VAL A 28 -0.91 -5.69 5.30
N ALA A 29 0.23 -6.00 4.67
CA ALA A 29 1.31 -6.76 5.31
C ALA A 29 1.92 -6.01 6.50
N LEU A 30 2.13 -4.70 6.37
CA LEU A 30 2.65 -3.85 7.44
C LEU A 30 1.71 -3.74 8.63
N GLU A 31 0.39 -3.66 8.41
CA GLU A 31 -0.60 -3.60 9.50
C GLU A 31 -0.78 -4.96 10.18
N MET A 32 -0.90 -6.03 9.39
CA MET A 32 -1.14 -7.38 9.92
C MET A 32 0.11 -8.09 10.44
N GLY A 33 1.31 -7.54 10.18
CA GLY A 33 2.58 -8.21 10.48
C GLY A 33 2.81 -9.46 9.64
N HIS A 34 2.29 -9.49 8.41
CA HIS A 34 2.42 -10.62 7.49
C HIS A 34 3.65 -10.49 6.58
N GLU A 35 4.01 -11.60 5.93
CA GLU A 35 5.07 -11.62 4.93
C GLU A 35 4.74 -10.73 3.73
N PHE A 36 5.75 -9.99 3.27
CA PHE A 36 5.73 -9.22 2.04
C PHE A 36 6.95 -9.58 1.20
N LEU A 37 6.72 -9.99 -0.05
CA LEU A 37 7.80 -10.31 -0.98
C LEU A 37 8.48 -9.04 -1.47
N LEU A 38 9.73 -8.81 -1.07
CA LEU A 38 10.50 -7.61 -1.44
C LEU A 38 10.63 -7.43 -2.96
N SER A 39 10.62 -8.51 -3.73
CA SER A 39 10.63 -8.50 -5.19
C SER A 39 9.43 -7.78 -5.80
N GLU A 40 8.32 -7.61 -5.08
CA GLU A 40 7.18 -6.82 -5.51
C GLU A 40 7.51 -5.32 -5.60
N LEU A 41 8.44 -4.80 -4.79
CA LEU A 41 8.87 -3.40 -4.90
C LEU A 41 9.65 -3.15 -6.18
N TYR A 42 10.53 -4.07 -6.57
CA TYR A 42 11.34 -3.96 -7.79
C TYR A 42 10.51 -4.01 -9.08
N LYS A 43 9.26 -4.44 -8.97
CA LYS A 43 8.30 -4.51 -10.07
C LYS A 43 7.59 -3.18 -10.33
N MET A 44 7.72 -2.22 -9.42
CA MET A 44 7.17 -0.87 -9.54
C MET A 44 8.09 0.01 -10.41
N ASP A 45 7.54 1.10 -10.94
CA ASP A 45 8.33 2.19 -11.49
C ASP A 45 9.08 2.94 -10.38
N TYR A 46 10.07 3.74 -10.80
CA TYR A 46 11.07 4.32 -9.89
C TYR A 46 10.46 5.28 -8.85
N ASP A 47 9.46 6.06 -9.25
CA ASP A 47 8.85 7.04 -8.35
C ASP A 47 7.95 6.37 -7.30
N GLU A 48 7.15 5.38 -7.70
CA GLU A 48 6.33 4.61 -6.78
C GLU A 48 7.17 3.69 -5.89
N PHE A 49 8.30 3.16 -6.38
CA PHE A 49 9.27 2.46 -5.55
C PHE A 49 9.79 3.37 -4.42
N LYS A 50 10.24 4.59 -4.74
CA LYS A 50 10.68 5.56 -3.72
C LYS A 50 9.56 5.90 -2.75
N LEU A 51 8.33 6.03 -3.23
CA LEU A 51 7.16 6.26 -2.38
C LEU A 51 6.91 5.06 -1.45
N ALA A 52 7.05 3.82 -1.91
CA ALA A 52 6.93 2.63 -1.08
C ALA A 52 7.96 2.61 0.06
N LEU A 53 9.21 2.98 -0.21
CA LEU A 53 10.23 3.12 0.83
C LEU A 53 9.87 4.19 1.87
N ARG A 54 9.35 5.34 1.43
CA ARG A 54 8.84 6.38 2.33
C ARG A 54 7.64 5.91 3.15
N VAL A 55 6.75 5.11 2.57
CA VAL A 55 5.63 4.51 3.32
C VAL A 55 6.17 3.63 4.44
N ILE A 56 7.14 2.75 4.17
CA ILE A 56 7.75 1.87 5.18
C ILE A 56 8.42 2.70 6.29
N ASP A 57 9.17 3.74 5.93
CA ASP A 57 9.83 4.64 6.88
C ASP A 57 8.82 5.36 7.78
N GLU A 58 7.81 6.02 7.19
CA GLU A 58 6.75 6.69 7.94
C GLU A 58 5.91 5.70 8.77
N TRP A 59 5.76 4.43 8.32
CA TRP A 59 4.99 3.41 9.03
C TRP A 59 5.61 3.06 10.38
N ARG A 60 6.93 3.13 10.53
CA ARG A 60 7.60 2.90 11.82
C ARG A 60 7.26 3.95 12.87
N ASN A 61 6.67 5.08 12.48
CA ASN A 61 6.34 6.17 13.39
C ASN A 61 4.89 6.06 13.88
N ASP A 62 4.71 5.69 15.15
CA ASP A 62 3.39 5.48 15.78
C ASP A 62 2.52 6.72 15.92
N ARG A 63 3.07 7.92 15.67
CA ARG A 63 2.29 9.17 15.73
C ARG A 63 1.18 9.25 14.67
N PHE A 64 1.20 8.40 13.65
CA PHE A 64 0.26 8.45 12.52
C PHE A 64 -0.87 7.42 12.57
N TYR A 65 -1.17 6.83 13.75
CA TYR A 65 -2.18 5.78 13.92
C TYR A 65 -3.49 6.02 13.15
N ARG A 66 -4.10 7.22 13.24
CA ARG A 66 -5.35 7.55 12.52
C ARG A 66 -5.24 7.51 10.99
N SER A 67 -4.08 7.89 10.46
CA SER A 67 -3.82 7.86 9.01
C SER A 67 -3.52 6.43 8.53
N LYS A 68 -2.87 5.61 9.36
CA LYS A 68 -2.60 4.19 9.09
C LYS A 68 -3.90 3.39 8.97
N VAL A 69 -4.80 3.49 9.95
CA VAL A 69 -6.10 2.79 9.95
C VAL A 69 -6.90 3.08 8.67
N LYS A 70 -7.05 4.37 8.31
CA LYS A 70 -7.79 4.76 7.09
C LYS A 70 -7.15 4.26 5.80
N LEU A 71 -5.83 4.15 5.77
CA LEU A 71 -5.10 3.66 4.61
C LEU A 71 -5.20 2.13 4.52
N TYR A 72 -5.10 1.45 5.66
CA TYR A 72 -5.29 0.01 5.77
C TYR A 72 -6.69 -0.42 5.31
N ASP A 73 -7.76 0.18 5.84
CA ASP A 73 -9.14 -0.16 5.46
C ASP A 73 -9.34 -0.03 3.94
N PHE A 74 -8.76 1.01 3.35
CA PHE A 74 -8.83 1.26 1.92
C PHE A 74 -8.03 0.22 1.11
N ALA A 75 -6.79 -0.08 1.52
CA ALA A 75 -5.96 -1.10 0.90
C ALA A 75 -6.59 -2.49 0.97
N TRP A 76 -7.22 -2.82 2.10
CA TRP A 76 -7.92 -4.08 2.30
C TRP A 76 -9.07 -4.26 1.31
N GLN A 77 -9.93 -3.25 1.16
CA GLN A 77 -11.06 -3.29 0.21
C GLN A 77 -10.61 -3.48 -1.24
N VAL A 78 -9.50 -2.85 -1.64
CA VAL A 78 -8.95 -3.00 -2.99
C VAL A 78 -8.46 -4.43 -3.21
N ARG A 79 -7.74 -5.00 -2.23
CA ARG A 79 -7.22 -6.36 -2.30
C ARG A 79 -8.34 -7.40 -2.32
N GLU A 80 -9.36 -7.24 -1.48
CA GLU A 80 -10.53 -8.13 -1.42
C GLU A 80 -11.26 -8.18 -2.77
N LYS A 81 -11.49 -7.03 -3.42
CA LYS A 81 -12.13 -6.98 -4.74
C LYS A 81 -11.36 -7.72 -5.82
N VAL A 82 -10.03 -7.67 -5.78
CA VAL A 82 -9.17 -8.36 -6.75
C VAL A 82 -9.23 -9.87 -6.55
N GLU A 83 -9.23 -10.33 -5.31
CA GLU A 83 -9.34 -11.76 -5.00
C GLU A 83 -10.73 -12.33 -5.32
N LEU A 84 -11.80 -11.54 -5.16
CA LEU A 84 -13.16 -11.93 -5.54
C LEU A 84 -13.36 -11.97 -7.06
N GLY A 85 -12.68 -11.13 -7.84
CA GLY A 85 -12.74 -11.14 -9.31
C GLY A 85 -11.99 -12.29 -9.98
N LYS A 86 -11.24 -13.11 -9.22
CA LYS A 86 -10.52 -14.30 -9.72
C LYS A 86 -11.30 -15.61 -9.49
N ARG A 87 -12.44 -15.57 -8.80
CA ARG A 87 -13.34 -16.71 -8.57
C ARG A 87 -14.47 -16.71 -9.59
#